data_AF-A0A2D6YHW1-F1
#
_entry.id   AF-A0A2D6YHW1-F1
#
_cell.length_a   1.000
_cell.length_b   1.000
_cell.length_c   1.000
_cell.angle_alpha   90.00
_cell.angle_beta   90.00
_cell.angle_gamma   90.00
#
_symmetry.space_group_name_H-M   'P 1'
#
loop_
_entity.id
_entity.type
_entity.pdbx_description
1 polymer ?
#
loop_
_entity_poly.entity_id
_entity_poly.type
_entity_poly.pdbx_seq_one_letter_code
_entity_poly.pdbx_strand_id
1 'polypeptide(L)' 'MKKLMILSLAMVLLASPAWEYKQEDLDKLAATNACEEYDLRGADLTGAVLRDAKIDFADFTKAKFCNTVMPDGQRIFKDC' A
#
# COMPACT_ATOMS: atom_id res chain seq x y z
N MET A 1 -17.48 -2.30 49.81
CA MET A 1 -16.88 -3.61 50.14
C MET A 1 -17.12 -4.57 48.99
N LYS A 2 -16.11 -4.74 48.12
CA LYS A 2 -15.96 -5.84 47.15
C LYS A 2 -14.53 -5.75 46.56
N LYS A 3 -13.58 -5.42 47.42
CA LYS A 3 -12.19 -5.88 47.27
C LYS A 3 -12.25 -7.35 47.70
N LEU A 4 -11.50 -8.23 47.05
CA LEU A 4 -11.48 -9.71 47.18
C LEU A 4 -12.35 -10.49 46.19
N MET A 5 -11.96 -10.48 44.91
CA MET A 5 -12.07 -11.64 44.01
C MET A 5 -10.90 -11.58 43.01
N ILE A 6 -9.66 -11.45 43.51
CA ILE A 6 -8.47 -11.55 42.67
C ILE A 6 -7.54 -12.56 43.33
N LEU A 7 -7.92 -13.84 43.22
CA LEU A 7 -7.03 -14.96 43.43
C LEU A 7 -7.59 -16.18 42.66
N SER A 8 -7.55 -16.12 41.33
CA SER A 8 -7.67 -17.33 40.51
C SER A 8 -6.44 -17.43 39.60
N LEU A 9 -5.53 -18.27 40.06
CA LEU A 9 -4.29 -18.70 39.44
C LEU A 9 -4.59 -19.55 38.19
N ALA A 10 -3.96 -19.19 37.07
CA ALA A 10 -3.66 -20.01 35.89
C ALA A 10 -4.80 -20.70 35.11
N MET A 11 -5.14 -20.13 33.94
CA MET A 11 -5.34 -20.85 32.66
C MET A 11 -5.45 -19.81 31.53
N VAL A 12 -4.46 -18.93 31.36
CA VAL A 12 -3.43 -19.09 30.31
C VAL A 12 -3.65 -20.38 29.50
N LEU A 13 -4.24 -20.28 28.29
CA LEU A 13 -3.95 -21.15 27.11
C LEU A 13 -4.95 -21.09 25.93
N LEU A 14 -5.98 -20.22 25.90
CA LEU A 14 -6.81 -20.09 24.67
C LEU A 14 -7.01 -18.66 24.13
N ALA A 15 -6.44 -17.64 24.77
CA ALA A 15 -6.32 -16.36 24.10
C ALA A 15 -5.02 -16.38 23.29
N SER A 16 -5.08 -16.90 22.07
CA SER A 16 -4.08 -16.57 21.06
C SER A 16 -3.95 -15.04 21.09
N PRO A 17 -2.77 -14.44 21.28
CA PRO A 17 -2.60 -13.05 20.93
C PRO A 17 -2.59 -12.97 19.41
N ALA A 18 -3.75 -13.16 18.77
CA ALA A 18 -4.02 -12.63 17.44
C ALA A 18 -4.20 -11.09 17.51
N TRP A 19 -4.05 -10.50 18.70
CA TRP A 19 -4.15 -9.09 19.01
C TRP A 19 -2.85 -8.58 19.66
N GLU A 20 -1.71 -8.87 19.03
CA GLU A 20 -0.43 -8.28 19.42
C GLU A 20 0.38 -7.87 18.18
N TYR A 21 -0.29 -7.16 17.27
CA TYR A 21 0.44 -6.23 16.40
C TYR A 21 0.92 -5.09 17.30
N LYS A 22 2.24 -4.82 17.31
CA LYS A 22 2.78 -3.73 18.12
C LYS A 22 2.19 -2.41 17.65
N GLN A 23 1.68 -1.63 18.60
CA GLN A 23 1.17 -0.29 18.32
C GLN A 23 2.21 0.57 17.59
N GLU A 24 3.50 0.43 17.93
CA GLU A 24 4.61 1.11 17.24
C GLU A 24 4.68 0.80 15.73
N ASP A 25 4.37 -0.44 15.33
CA ASP A 25 4.38 -0.84 13.92
C ASP A 25 3.15 -0.27 13.19
N LEU A 26 2.00 -0.18 13.88
CA LEU A 26 0.81 0.50 13.38
C LEU A 26 1.03 2.01 13.27
N ASP A 27 1.74 2.62 14.21
CA ASP A 27 2.10 4.03 14.19
C ASP A 27 3.11 4.32 13.08
N LYS A 28 4.04 3.39 12.80
CA LYS A 28 4.91 3.45 11.61
C LYS A 28 4.12 3.30 10.33
N LEU A 29 3.13 2.41 10.25
CA LEU A 29 2.26 2.29 9.07
C LEU A 29 1.36 3.52 8.88
N ALA A 30 0.90 4.14 9.97
CA ALA A 30 0.07 5.34 9.94
C ALA A 30 0.88 6.62 9.64
N ALA A 31 2.11 6.73 10.15
CA ALA A 31 3.08 7.75 9.74
C ALA A 31 3.59 7.50 8.31
N THR A 32 3.67 6.21 7.98
CA THR A 32 3.73 5.47 6.71
C THR A 32 2.76 5.84 5.61
N ASN A 33 1.80 6.74 5.83
CA ASN A 33 0.66 6.99 4.92
C ASN A 33 1.07 7.30 3.46
N ALA A 34 2.37 7.42 3.20
CA ALA A 34 3.01 7.16 1.92
C ALA A 34 2.83 5.69 1.47
N CYS A 35 1.69 5.38 0.86
CA CYS A 35 1.79 4.66 -0.41
C CYS A 35 2.75 5.49 -1.27
N GLU A 36 3.88 4.92 -1.70
CA GLU A 36 4.79 5.65 -2.60
C GLU A 36 4.04 6.00 -3.88
N GLU A 37 3.58 7.25 -3.97
CA GLU A 37 3.03 7.80 -5.20
C GLU A 37 4.18 7.96 -6.19
N TYR A 38 4.11 7.25 -7.31
CA TYR A 38 5.08 7.43 -8.38
C TYR A 38 4.75 8.72 -9.14
N ASP A 39 5.53 9.78 -8.90
CA ASP A 39 5.40 11.01 -9.66
C ASP A 39 5.98 10.82 -11.07
N LEU A 40 5.09 10.63 -12.05
CA LEU A 40 5.40 10.50 -13.47
C LEU A 40 4.82 11.68 -14.26
N ARG A 41 4.60 12.81 -13.60
CA ARG A 41 4.03 13.99 -14.24
C ARG A 41 4.95 14.51 -15.32
N GLY A 42 4.40 14.74 -16.51
CA GLY A 42 5.18 15.23 -17.67
C GLY A 42 6.19 14.23 -18.24
N ALA A 43 6.21 12.98 -17.77
CA ALA A 43 7.13 11.98 -18.28
C ALA A 43 6.84 11.65 -19.75
N ASP A 44 7.90 11.45 -20.54
CA ASP A 44 7.77 10.88 -21.89
C ASP A 44 7.88 9.35 -21.80
N LEU A 45 6.74 8.68 -21.96
CA LEU A 45 6.65 7.22 -21.94
C LEU A 45 6.55 6.62 -23.35
N THR A 46 6.98 7.36 -24.37
CA THR A 46 6.92 6.92 -25.76
C THR A 46 7.64 5.58 -25.95
N GLY A 47 6.92 4.57 -26.44
CA GLY A 47 7.44 3.22 -26.66
C GLY A 47 7.61 2.36 -25.39
N ALA A 48 7.25 2.87 -24.21
CA ALA A 48 7.41 2.13 -22.96
C ALA A 48 6.49 0.90 -22.89
N VAL A 49 6.94 -0.13 -22.15
CA VAL A 49 6.16 -1.34 -21.87
C VAL A 49 6.05 -1.50 -20.37
N LEU A 50 4.86 -1.27 -19.83
CA LEU A 50 4.53 -1.26 -18.41
C LEU A 50 3.81 -2.55 -17.96
N ARG A 51 3.95 -3.64 -18.71
CA ARG A 51 3.34 -4.92 -18.33
C ARG A 51 3.83 -5.34 -16.95
N ASP A 52 2.91 -5.79 -16.10
CA ASP A 52 3.16 -6.18 -14.70
C ASP A 52 3.65 -5.06 -13.77
N ALA A 53 3.69 -3.80 -14.24
CA ALA A 53 4.03 -2.65 -13.41
C ALA A 53 2.89 -2.30 -12.44
N LYS A 54 3.23 -2.07 -11.17
CA LYS A 54 2.29 -1.57 -10.15
C LYS A 54 2.26 -0.04 -10.21
N ILE A 55 1.19 0.50 -10.80
CA ILE A 55 1.03 1.94 -11.04
C ILE A 55 -0.26 2.52 -10.42
N ASP A 56 -0.87 1.79 -9.49
CA ASP A 56 -2.18 2.10 -8.89
C ASP A 56 -2.27 3.49 -8.22
N PHE A 57 -1.11 4.09 -7.91
CA PHE A 57 -0.99 5.42 -7.29
C PHE A 57 -0.02 6.34 -8.05
N ALA A 58 0.26 6.04 -9.32
CA ALA A 58 1.13 6.88 -10.12
C ALA A 58 0.39 8.11 -10.66
N ASP A 59 0.98 9.31 -10.51
CA ASP A 59 0.46 10.53 -11.13
C ASP A 59 1.07 10.68 -12.54
N PHE A 60 0.21 10.53 -13.55
CA PHE A 60 0.57 10.68 -14.97
C PHE A 60 0.12 12.01 -15.57
N THR A 61 -0.17 13.03 -14.76
CA THR A 61 -0.61 14.33 -15.24
C THR A 61 0.38 14.88 -16.28
N LYS A 62 -0.11 15.15 -17.49
CA LYS A 62 0.67 15.61 -18.66
C LYS A 62 1.75 14.63 -19.17
N ALA A 63 1.74 13.37 -18.77
CA ALA A 63 2.64 12.37 -19.34
C ALA A 63 2.26 12.05 -20.81
N LYS A 64 3.26 11.82 -21.65
CA LYS A 64 3.11 11.41 -23.05
C LYS A 64 3.08 9.90 -23.16
N PHE A 65 2.06 9.37 -23.83
CA PHE A 65 1.88 7.93 -24.04
C PHE A 65 1.81 7.61 -25.53
N CYS A 66 2.91 7.73 -26.26
CA CYS A 66 2.91 7.40 -27.68
C CYS A 66 3.45 5.98 -27.89
N ASN A 67 2.65 5.06 -28.46
CA ASN A 67 3.07 3.67 -28.65
C ASN A 67 3.43 2.93 -27.34
N THR A 68 2.78 3.28 -26.23
CA THR A 68 3.05 2.75 -24.88
C THR A 68 2.15 1.56 -24.57
N VAL A 69 2.66 0.50 -23.93
CA VAL A 69 1.86 -0.64 -23.46
C VAL A 69 1.62 -0.51 -21.96
N MET A 70 0.35 -0.51 -21.54
CA MET A 70 -0.08 -0.41 -20.14
C MET A 70 -0.03 -1.75 -19.40
N PRO A 71 -0.16 -1.79 -18.06
CA PRO A 71 -0.13 -3.04 -17.29
C PRO A 71 -1.19 -4.07 -17.69
N ASP A 72 -2.35 -3.61 -18.15
CA ASP A 72 -3.44 -4.45 -18.67
C ASP A 72 -3.18 -4.97 -20.10
N GLY A 73 -2.02 -4.62 -20.68
CA GLY A 73 -1.60 -5.00 -22.02
C GLY A 73 -2.13 -4.10 -23.12
N GLN A 74 -2.95 -3.09 -22.82
CA GLN A 74 -3.46 -2.17 -23.83
C GLN A 74 -2.35 -1.27 -24.36
N ARG A 75 -2.38 -1.00 -25.67
CA ARG A 75 -1.49 -0.04 -26.29
C ARG A 75 -2.17 1.32 -26.40
N ILE A 76 -1.55 2.35 -25.82
CA ILE A 76 -2.04 3.73 -25.82
C ILE A 76 -1.22 4.60 -26.79
N PHE A 77 -1.93 5.49 -27.48
CA PHE A 77 -1.40 6.57 -28.31
C PHE A 77 -2.06 7.89 -27.92
N LYS A 78 -1.41 8.63 -27.04
CA LYS A 78 -1.86 9.91 -26.48
C LYS A 78 -0.67 10.87 -26.40
N ASP A 79 -0.91 12.12 -26.81
CA ASP A 79 0.09 13.20 -26.80
C ASP A 79 1.36 12.90 -27.64
N CYS A 80 1.19 12.09 -28.70
CA CYS A 80 2.12 12.02 -29.83
C CYS A 80 2.24 13.41 -30.48
#